data_AF-A0A7W8JL41-F1
#
_entry.id   AF-A0A7W8JL41-F1
#
_cell.length_a   1.000
_cell.length_b   1.000
_cell.length_c   1.000
_cell.angle_alpha   90.00
_cell.angle_beta   90.00
_cell.angle_gamma   90.00
#
_symmetry.space_group_name_H-M   'P 1'
#
loop_
_entity.id
_entity.type
_entity.pdbx_description
1 polymer ?
#
loop_
_entity_poly.entity_id
_entity_poly.type
_entity_poly.pdbx_seq_one_letter_code
_entity_poly.pdbx_strand_id
1 'polypeptide(L)' 'MTKNYEPPLTTHPHAPLYRVDKAIRAAQQRLDAAIDAKRHHTSQNLAFEVIKEAREGLKKCEQLRATKIRELVRQAEKNV' A
#
# COMPACT_ATOMS: atom_id res chain seq x y z
N MET A 1 -15.86 -4.11 15.67
CA MET A 1 -14.64 -4.50 14.92
C MET A 1 -15.07 -5.37 13.74
N THR A 2 -15.52 -4.76 12.64
CA THR A 2 -15.70 -5.49 11.39
C THR A 2 -14.31 -5.84 10.87
N LYS A 3 -13.93 -7.11 10.96
CA LYS A 3 -12.77 -7.64 10.24
C LYS A 3 -13.15 -7.59 8.76
N ASN A 4 -12.95 -6.44 8.12
CA ASN A 4 -12.93 -6.38 6.67
C ASN A 4 -11.78 -7.29 6.24
N TYR A 5 -12.14 -8.45 5.68
CA TYR A 5 -11.17 -9.37 5.14
C TYR A 5 -10.53 -8.69 3.93
N GLU A 6 -9.40 -8.02 4.15
CA GLU A 6 -8.55 -7.58 3.06
C GLU A 6 -7.76 -8.78 2.58
N PRO A 7 -8.00 -9.28 1.35
CA PRO A 7 -7.26 -10.42 0.85
C PRO A 7 -5.76 -10.08 0.83
N PRO A 8 -4.91 -11.01 1.29
CA PRO A 8 -3.49 -10.75 1.47
C PRO A 8 -2.85 -10.30 0.16
N LEU A 9 -1.85 -9.41 0.27
CA LEU A 9 -1.09 -8.95 -0.88
C LEU A 9 -0.43 -10.15 -1.58
N THR A 10 -0.65 -10.29 -2.88
CA THR A 10 -0.09 -11.41 -3.64
C THR A 10 1.44 -11.35 -3.62
N THR A 11 2.06 -12.53 -3.48
CA THR A 11 3.51 -12.73 -3.58
C THR A 11 3.90 -13.39 -4.91
N HIS A 12 2.93 -13.87 -5.68
CA HIS A 12 3.16 -14.62 -6.90
C HIS A 12 3.55 -13.68 -8.05
N PRO A 13 4.75 -13.80 -8.66
CA PRO A 13 5.24 -12.86 -9.68
C PRO A 13 4.33 -12.70 -10.90
N HIS A 14 3.63 -13.78 -11.27
CA HIS A 14 2.70 -13.78 -12.41
C HIS A 14 1.27 -13.40 -12.04
N ALA A 15 0.98 -13.10 -10.77
CA ALA A 15 -0.36 -12.65 -10.40
C ALA A 15 -0.61 -11.25 -10.98
N PRO A 16 -1.83 -10.97 -11.45
CA PRO A 16 -2.14 -9.69 -12.11
C PRO A 16 -2.01 -8.48 -11.18
N LEU A 17 -2.05 -8.69 -9.87
CA LEU A 17 -1.85 -7.66 -8.85
C LEU A 17 -0.40 -7.54 -8.35
N TYR A 18 0.52 -8.43 -8.77
CA TYR A 18 1.87 -8.55 -8.18
C TYR A 18 2.63 -7.24 -8.11
N ARG A 19 2.66 -6.46 -9.20
CA ARG A 19 3.40 -5.20 -9.26
C ARG A 19 2.87 -4.17 -8.26
N VAL A 20 1.54 -4.06 -8.15
CA VAL A 20 0.90 -3.10 -7.26
C VAL A 20 1.04 -3.55 -5.80
N ASP A 21 0.86 -4.84 -5.54
CA ASP A 21 1.01 -5.43 -4.22
C ASP A 21 2.46 -5.35 -3.71
N LYS A 22 3.46 -5.48 -4.60
CA LYS A 22 4.87 -5.20 -4.31
C LYS A 22 5.10 -3.72 -3.94
N ALA A 23 4.44 -2.79 -4.63
CA ALA A 23 4.55 -1.36 -4.32
C ALA A 23 3.95 -1.02 -2.96
N ILE A 24 2.81 -1.64 -2.59
CA ILE A 24 2.20 -1.50 -1.26
C ILE A 24 3.14 -2.01 -0.17
N ARG A 25 3.74 -3.19 -0.35
CA ARG A 25 4.73 -3.73 0.60
C ARG A 25 5.90 -2.78 0.80
N ALA A 26 6.43 -2.22 -0.30
CA ALA A 26 7.51 -1.24 -0.22
C ALA A 26 7.08 0.07 0.48
N ALA A 27 5.83 0.53 0.28
CA ALA A 27 5.30 1.70 0.97
C ALA A 27 5.08 1.45 2.46
N GLN A 28 4.61 0.27 2.85
CA GLN A 28 4.50 -0.17 4.25
C GLN A 28 5.87 -0.17 4.93
N GLN A 29 6.89 -0.76 4.29
CA GLN A 29 8.26 -0.75 4.81
C GLN A 29 8.81 0.67 5.02
N ARG A 30 8.51 1.62 4.12
CA ARG A 30 8.91 3.02 4.29
C ARG A 30 8.20 3.69 5.45
N LEU A 31 6.90 3.42 5.63
CA LEU A 31 6.14 3.93 6.77
C LEU A 31 6.67 3.39 8.08
N ASP A 32 6.97 2.09 8.15
CA ASP A 32 7.53 1.46 9.33
C ASP A 32 8.90 2.05 9.67
N ALA A 33 9.77 2.24 8.67
CA ALA A 33 11.06 2.90 8.84
C ALA A 33 10.91 4.36 9.31
N ALA A 34 9.93 5.11 8.80
CA ALA A 34 9.66 6.48 9.24
C ALA A 34 9.15 6.53 10.69
N ILE A 35 8.29 5.59 11.08
CA ILE A 35 7.79 5.47 12.46
C ILE A 35 8.94 5.11 13.41
N ASP A 36 9.80 4.19 13.00
CA ASP A 36 10.96 3.79 13.80
C ASP A 36 11.95 4.94 13.95
N ALA A 37 12.28 5.62 12.85
CA ALA A 37 13.12 6.81 12.88
C ALA A 37 12.59 7.91 13.81
N LYS A 38 11.26 8.14 13.85
CA LYS A 38 10.64 9.10 14.78
C LYS A 38 10.96 8.78 16.25
N ARG A 39 11.10 7.50 16.62
CA ARG A 39 11.44 7.11 18.00
C ARG A 39 12.82 7.58 18.42
N HIS A 40 13.70 7.85 17.45
CA HIS A 40 15.09 8.23 17.66
C HIS A 40 15.38 9.72 17.35
N HIS A 41 14.43 10.46 16.80
CA HIS A 41 14.60 11.88 16.46
C HIS A 41 14.24 12.82 17.62
N THR A 42 15.09 13.81 17.85
CA THR A 42 14.84 14.95 18.75
C THR A 42 13.89 15.99 18.14
N SER A 43 13.83 16.11 16.80
CA SER A 43 12.92 17.00 16.09
C SER A 43 11.59 16.31 15.77
N GLN A 44 10.59 16.56 16.61
CA GLN A 44 9.27 15.92 16.47
C GLN A 44 8.47 16.41 15.25
N ASN A 45 8.65 17.67 14.85
CA ASN A 45 7.89 18.27 13.75
C ASN A 45 8.29 17.66 12.39
N LEU A 46 9.59 17.52 12.12
CA LEU A 46 10.07 16.91 10.88
C LEU A 46 9.66 15.44 10.81
N ALA A 47 9.80 14.71 11.90
CA ALA A 47 9.41 13.30 11.96
C ALA A 47 7.89 13.10 11.73
N PHE A 48 7.06 14.04 12.18
CA PHE A 48 5.62 14.00 11.92
C PHE A 48 5.30 14.17 10.43
N GLU A 49 5.92 15.15 9.75
CA GLU A 49 5.71 15.36 8.31
C GLU A 49 6.19 14.17 7.48
N VAL A 50 7.33 13.58 7.82
CA VAL A 50 7.85 12.38 7.12
C VAL A 50 6.88 11.20 7.25
N ILE A 51 6.31 10.96 8.44
CA ILE A 51 5.30 9.90 8.63
C ILE A 51 4.03 10.21 7.85
N LYS A 52 3.60 11.47 7.82
CA LYS A 52 2.42 11.89 7.07
C LYS A 52 2.61 11.63 5.57
N GLU A 53 3.75 12.02 5.01
CA GLU A 53 4.08 11.76 3.60
C GLU A 53 4.13 10.25 3.31
N ALA A 54 4.75 9.45 4.18
CA ALA A 54 4.79 8.00 4.03
C ALA A 54 3.39 7.37 4.05
N ARG A 55 2.48 7.83 4.91
CA ARG A 55 1.07 7.40 4.95
C ARG A 55 0.32 7.77 3.67
N GLU A 56 0.54 8.98 3.16
CA GLU A 56 -0.06 9.41 1.89
C GLU A 56 0.45 8.56 0.71
N GLY A 57 1.74 8.21 0.70
CA GLY A 57 2.33 7.29 -0.26
C GLY A 57 1.70 5.89 -0.22
N LEU A 58 1.48 5.35 0.97
CA LEU A 58 0.79 4.07 1.16
C LEU A 58 -0.65 4.13 0.62
N LYS A 59 -1.41 5.16 0.99
CA LYS A 59 -2.79 5.36 0.53
C LYS A 59 -2.90 5.43 -0.99
N LYS A 60 -1.95 6.09 -1.67
CA LYS A 60 -1.90 6.12 -3.14
C LYS A 60 -1.71 4.73 -3.74
N CYS A 61 -0.85 3.90 -3.15
CA CYS A 61 -0.63 2.52 -3.61
C CYS A 61 -1.88 1.65 -3.43
N GLU A 62 -2.60 1.80 -2.31
CA GLU A 62 -3.87 1.11 -2.06
C GLU A 62 -4.97 1.53 -3.05
N GLN A 63 -5.05 2.81 -3.38
CA GLN A 63 -5.97 3.32 -4.41
C GLN A 63 -5.65 2.74 -5.79
N LEU A 64 -4.37 2.66 -6.16
CA LEU A 64 -3.94 2.01 -7.40
C LEU A 64 -4.36 0.53 -7.44
N ARG A 65 -4.26 -0.18 -6.31
CA ARG A 65 -4.71 -1.57 -6.22
C ARG A 65 -6.21 -1.69 -6.41
N ALA A 66 -7.00 -0.83 -5.78
CA ALA A 66 -8.45 -0.83 -5.95
C ALA A 66 -8.85 -0.56 -7.41
N THR A 67 -8.19 0.41 -8.07
CA THR A 67 -8.38 0.67 -9.51
C THR A 67 -8.01 -0.54 -10.35
N LYS A 68 -6.87 -1.19 -10.05
CA LYS A 68 -6.43 -2.36 -10.81
C LYS A 68 -7.39 -3.54 -10.67
N ILE A 69 -7.94 -3.77 -9.48
CA ILE A 69 -8.97 -4.78 -9.25
C ILE A 69 -10.20 -4.50 -10.13
N ARG A 70 -10.70 -3.26 -10.17
CA ARG A 70 -11.84 -2.89 -11.02
C ARG A 70 -11.56 -3.12 -12.51
N GLU A 71 -10.36 -2.81 -12.98
CA GLU A 71 -9.95 -3.09 -14.36
C GLU A 71 -9.98 -4.58 -14.67
N LEU A 72 -9.47 -5.42 -13.75
CA LEU A 72 -9.44 -6.87 -13.93
C LEU A 72 -10.84 -7.47 -13.94
N VAL A 73 -11.75 -6.99 -13.08
CA VAL A 73 -13.16 -7.40 -13.10
C VAL A 73 -13.80 -7.06 -14.44
N ARG A 74 -13.65 -5.82 -14.91
CA ARG A 74 -14.17 -5.39 -16.22
C ARG A 74 -13.59 -6.20 -17.38
N GLN A 75 -12.31 -6.58 -17.31
CA GLN A 75 -11.68 -7.41 -18.35
C GLN A 75 -12.21 -8.84 -18.33
N ALA A 76 -12.44 -9.40 -17.13
CA ALA A 76 -13.04 -10.72 -16.99
C ALA A 76 -14.47 -10.75 -17.56
N GLU A 77 -15.28 -9.73 -17.27
CA GLU A 77 -16.65 -9.60 -17.80
C GLU A 77 -16.70 -9.49 -19.33
N LYS A 78 -15.68 -8.91 -19.97
CA LYS A 78 -15.60 -8.81 -21.44
C LYS A 78 -15.17 -10.12 -22.13
N ASN A 79 -14.57 -11.03 -21.38
CA ASN A 79 -14.03 -12.29 -21.87
C ASN A 79 -14.97 -13.48 -21.58
N VAL A 80 -16.16 -13.21 -21.03
CA VAL A 80 -17.29 -14.14 -20.83
C VAL A 80 -18.33 -13.87 -21.90
#